data_AF-A0A450ZAP8-F1
#
_entry.id   AF-A0A450ZAP8-F1
#
_cell.length_a   1.000
_cell.length_b   1.000
_cell.length_c   1.000
_cell.angle_alpha   90.00
_cell.angle_beta   90.00
_cell.angle_gamma   90.00
#
_symmetry.space_group_name_H-M   'P 1'
#
loop_
_entity.id
_entity.type
_entity.pdbx_description
1 polymer ?
#
loop_
_entity_poly.entity_id
_entity_poly.type
_entity_poly.pdbx_seq_one_letter_code
_entity_poly.pdbx_strand_id
1 'polypeptide(L)'
;PATDFTEQNHMKLPYAISDFDSLITEKYHYVDRTDHIPLLEAAGKQLLFLRPRRFGKSLLLSMLENYYDINKADRFEELFGGLAIGKDPTEEHNRYLVMKWDFS
;
A
#
# COMPACT_ATOMS: atom_id res chain seq x y z
N PRO A 1 -5.05 -44.21 8.06
CA PRO A 1 -4.86 -43.07 8.97
C PRO A 1 -3.78 -42.14 8.41
N ALA A 2 -4.18 -41.21 7.54
CA ALA A 2 -3.29 -40.21 6.96
C ALA A 2 -3.16 -39.05 7.94
N THR A 3 -1.95 -38.85 8.45
CA THR A 3 -1.57 -37.71 9.28
C THR A 3 -1.56 -36.45 8.43
N ASP A 4 -2.39 -35.48 8.83
CA ASP A 4 -2.43 -34.10 8.37
C ASP A 4 -1.02 -33.47 8.38
N PHE A 5 -0.54 -33.06 7.21
CA PHE A 5 0.58 -32.13 7.12
C PHE A 5 0.03 -30.74 7.44
N THR A 6 0.35 -30.23 8.62
CA THR A 6 0.13 -28.83 8.98
C THR A 6 0.78 -27.92 7.93
N GLU A 7 -0.03 -27.22 7.14
CA GLU A 7 0.41 -26.13 6.26
C GLU A 7 1.14 -25.10 7.13
N GLN A 8 2.48 -25.14 7.10
CA GLN A 8 3.28 -24.05 7.64
C GLN A 8 3.09 -22.86 6.72
N ASN A 9 2.28 -21.90 7.18
CA ASN A 9 2.05 -20.63 6.52
C ASN A 9 3.39 -19.85 6.52
N HIS A 10 4.24 -20.11 5.52
CA HIS A 10 5.53 -19.46 5.37
C HIS A 10 5.29 -17.96 5.17
N MET A 11 5.56 -17.17 6.20
CA MET A 11 5.49 -15.72 6.15
C MET A 11 6.45 -15.21 5.07
N LYS A 12 5.92 -14.88 3.89
CA LYS A 12 6.71 -14.30 2.80
C LYS A 12 7.11 -12.89 3.21
N LEU A 13 8.35 -12.75 3.66
CA LEU A 13 8.92 -11.45 3.97
C LEU A 13 9.25 -10.73 2.65
N PRO A 14 8.72 -9.53 2.42
CA PRO A 14 9.03 -8.75 1.22
C PRO A 14 10.45 -8.20 1.35
N TYR A 15 11.46 -8.95 0.91
CA TYR A 15 12.83 -8.45 0.83
C TYR A 15 13.00 -7.67 -0.47
N ALA A 16 13.23 -6.36 -0.35
CA ALA A 16 13.40 -5.41 -1.47
C ALA A 16 12.18 -5.15 -2.37
N ILE A 17 10.98 -5.57 -1.97
CA ILE A 17 9.74 -5.21 -2.68
C ILE A 17 9.27 -3.84 -2.20
N SER A 18 9.17 -2.91 -3.14
CA SER A 18 8.67 -1.54 -2.93
C SER A 18 7.38 -1.26 -3.69
N ASP A 19 6.88 -2.22 -4.46
CA ASP A 19 5.63 -2.14 -5.18
C ASP A 19 4.48 -2.65 -4.29
N PHE A 20 3.52 -1.79 -4.00
CA PHE A 20 2.40 -2.09 -3.11
C PHE A 20 1.41 -3.07 -3.76
N ASP A 21 1.17 -2.95 -5.06
CA ASP A 21 0.23 -3.81 -5.81
C ASP A 21 0.70 -5.27 -5.76
N SER A 22 1.96 -5.53 -6.12
CA SER A 22 2.60 -6.85 -5.99
C SER A 22 2.59 -7.36 -4.54
N LEU A 23 2.85 -6.48 -3.57
CA LEU A 23 2.92 -6.87 -2.16
C LEU A 23 1.57 -7.44 -1.67
N ILE A 24 0.46 -6.77 -2.00
CA ILE A 24 -0.89 -7.21 -1.61
C ILE A 24 -1.33 -8.44 -2.43
N THR A 25 -1.18 -8.40 -3.75
CA THR A 25 -1.66 -9.46 -4.67
C THR A 25 -0.90 -10.78 -4.48
N GLU A 26 0.41 -10.74 -4.23
CA GLU A 26 1.24 -11.93 -4.00
C GLU A 26 1.20 -12.42 -2.54
N LYS A 27 0.38 -11.77 -1.70
CA LYS A 27 0.15 -12.11 -0.28
C LYS A 27 1.44 -12.09 0.56
N TYR A 28 2.28 -11.08 0.36
CA TYR A 28 3.42 -10.84 1.23
C TYR A 28 2.97 -10.33 2.59
N HIS A 29 3.83 -10.46 3.59
CA HIS A 29 3.57 -9.88 4.89
C HIS A 29 3.62 -8.34 4.81
N TYR A 30 2.45 -7.72 4.89
CA TYR A 30 2.25 -6.27 4.96
C TYR A 30 1.88 -5.87 6.40
N VAL A 31 2.56 -4.86 6.94
CA VAL A 31 2.11 -4.21 8.16
C VAL A 31 1.21 -3.04 7.75
N ASP A 32 -0.09 -3.18 7.97
CA ASP A 32 -1.05 -2.15 7.61
C ASP A 32 -0.82 -0.88 8.44
N ARG A 33 -0.66 0.22 7.72
CA ARG A 33 -0.45 1.60 8.20
C ARG A 33 -1.27 2.59 7.38
N THR A 34 -2.26 2.09 6.66
CA THR A 34 -3.11 2.89 5.75
C THR A 34 -4.06 3.81 6.52
N ASP A 35 -4.28 3.55 7.81
CA ASP A 35 -4.99 4.43 8.76
C ASP A 35 -4.33 5.81 8.93
N HIS A 36 -3.08 5.96 8.52
CA HIS A 36 -2.38 7.25 8.53
C HIS A 36 -2.66 8.12 7.30
N ILE A 37 -3.37 7.63 6.28
CA ILE A 37 -3.69 8.42 5.08
C ILE A 37 -4.51 9.69 5.40
N PRO A 38 -5.59 9.64 6.22
CA PRO A 38 -6.34 10.86 6.57
C PRO A 38 -5.48 11.88 7.34
N LEU A 39 -4.58 11.39 8.20
CA LEU A 39 -3.63 12.26 8.90
C LEU A 39 -2.66 12.93 7.93
N LEU A 40 -2.24 12.20 6.90
CA LEU A 40 -1.36 12.71 5.85
C LEU A 40 -2.06 13.81 5.04
N GLU A 41 -3.32 13.60 4.66
CA GLU A 41 -4.16 14.60 3.99
C GLU A 41 -4.33 15.87 4.85
N ALA A 42 -4.53 15.71 6.16
CA ALA A 42 -4.67 16.81 7.10
C ALA A 42 -3.36 17.56 7.40
N ALA A 43 -2.20 16.90 7.26
CA ALA A 43 -0.89 17.45 7.61
C ALA A 43 -0.44 18.60 6.68
N GLY A 44 -1.07 18.76 5.52
CA GLY A 44 -0.94 19.95 4.68
C GLY A 44 -0.80 19.65 3.19
N LYS A 45 -0.92 20.71 2.38
CA LYS A 45 -0.91 20.62 0.90
C LYS A 45 0.41 20.13 0.30
N GLN A 46 1.50 20.21 1.05
CA GLN A 46 2.82 19.78 0.60
C GLN A 46 3.52 19.01 1.71
N LEU A 47 3.79 17.73 1.45
CA LEU A 47 4.42 16.82 2.40
C LEU A 47 5.85 16.54 1.95
N LEU A 48 6.82 16.98 2.74
CA LEU A 48 8.23 16.70 2.49
C LEU A 48 8.71 15.59 3.41
N PHE A 49 8.90 14.39 2.85
CA PHE A 49 9.59 13.33 3.57
C PHE A 49 11.10 13.62 3.58
N LEU A 50 11.63 14.14 4.69
CA LEU A 50 13.07 14.24 4.98
C LEU A 50 13.77 12.90 4.75
N ARG A 51 15.09 12.82 4.50
CA ARG A 51 15.81 11.63 3.98
C ARG A 51 16.43 10.69 5.06
N PRO A 52 15.67 9.86 5.80
CA PRO A 52 16.21 8.67 6.45
C PRO A 52 16.32 7.53 5.43
N ARG A 53 17.48 6.87 5.40
CA ARG A 53 17.79 5.75 4.50
C ARG A 53 17.01 4.51 4.95
N ARG A 54 16.42 3.77 4.00
CA ARG A 54 15.65 2.52 4.22
C ARG A 54 14.35 2.64 5.03
N PHE A 55 13.78 3.84 5.15
CA PHE A 55 12.53 4.04 5.90
C PHE A 55 11.26 3.49 5.20
N GLY A 56 11.37 2.92 4.00
CA GLY A 56 10.20 2.38 3.29
C GLY A 56 9.38 3.42 2.51
N LYS A 57 9.96 4.59 2.23
CA LYS A 57 9.28 5.64 1.46
C LYS A 57 8.79 5.19 0.09
N SER A 58 9.54 4.33 -0.60
CA SER A 58 9.15 3.83 -1.92
C SER A 58 7.84 3.04 -1.85
N LEU A 59 7.69 2.19 -0.83
CA LEU A 59 6.45 1.45 -0.60
C LEU A 59 5.30 2.39 -0.25
N LEU A 60 5.55 3.39 0.60
CA LEU A 60 4.53 4.41 0.92
C LEU A 60 4.08 5.17 -0.33
N LEU A 61 5.02 5.59 -1.20
CA LEU A 61 4.68 6.29 -2.44
C LEU A 61 3.89 5.40 -3.40
N SER A 62 4.29 4.13 -3.55
CA SER A 62 3.54 3.16 -4.36
C SER A 62 2.14 2.91 -3.80
N MET A 63 1.98 2.85 -2.47
CA MET A 63 0.69 2.74 -1.82
C MET A 63 -0.20 3.95 -2.11
N LEU A 64 0.32 5.18 -1.94
CA LEU A 64 -0.43 6.42 -2.21
C LEU A 64 -0.78 6.54 -3.70
N GLU A 65 0.13 6.16 -4.59
CA GLU A 65 -0.11 6.08 -6.04
C GLU A 65 -1.31 5.16 -6.33
N ASN A 66 -1.32 3.94 -5.80
CA ASN A 66 -2.44 3.01 -5.99
C ASN A 66 -3.74 3.49 -5.32
N TYR A 67 -3.65 4.25 -4.22
CA TYR A 67 -4.82 4.73 -3.48
C TYR A 67 -5.53 5.90 -4.18
N TYR A 68 -4.76 6.86 -4.70
CA TYR A 68 -5.32 8.08 -5.29
C TYR A 68 -5.59 7.98 -6.80
N ASP A 69 -4.92 7.06 -7.52
CA ASP A 69 -5.03 6.97 -8.97
C ASP A 69 -6.41 6.47 -9.43
N ILE A 70 -7.04 7.24 -10.30
CA ILE A 70 -8.32 6.91 -10.95
C ILE A 70 -8.22 5.67 -11.82
N ASN A 71 -7.04 5.37 -12.38
CA ASN A 71 -6.81 4.15 -13.16
C ASN A 71 -6.84 2.87 -12.32
N LYS A 72 -6.89 2.99 -10.99
CA LYS A 72 -6.94 1.88 -10.04
C LYS A 72 -8.30 1.74 -9.35
N ALA A 73 -9.30 2.54 -9.75
CA ALA A 73 -10.62 2.56 -9.13
C ALA A 73 -11.32 1.19 -9.20
N ASP A 74 -11.14 0.45 -10.29
CA ASP A 74 -11.69 -0.89 -10.50
C ASP A 74 -11.06 -1.95 -9.59
N ARG A 75 -9.82 -1.71 -9.11
CA ARG A 75 -9.05 -2.62 -8.26
C ARG A 75 -9.00 -2.18 -6.79
N PHE A 76 -9.79 -1.19 -6.41
CA PHE A 76 -9.77 -0.67 -5.04
C PHE A 76 -10.06 -1.76 -3.99
N GLU A 77 -11.11 -2.55 -4.21
CA GLU A 77 -11.47 -3.65 -3.29
C GLU A 77 -10.38 -4.74 -3.20
N GLU A 78 -9.73 -5.04 -4.32
CA GLU A 78 -8.64 -6.02 -4.37
C GLU A 78 -7.42 -5.55 -3.55
N LEU A 79 -7.05 -4.28 -3.69
CA LEU A 79 -5.83 -3.71 -3.10
C LEU A 79 -6.03 -3.24 -1.66
N PHE A 80 -7.20 -2.67 -1.34
CA PHE A 80 -7.46 -2.01 -0.07
C PHE A 80 -8.58 -2.64 0.76
N GLY A 81 -9.46 -3.48 0.20
CA GLY A 81 -10.64 -3.99 0.92
C GLY A 81 -10.31 -4.76 2.22
N GLY A 82 -9.12 -5.35 2.31
CA GLY A 82 -8.62 -6.00 3.53
C GLY A 82 -7.95 -5.07 4.55
N LEU A 83 -7.66 -3.81 4.18
CA LEU A 83 -6.89 -2.83 4.95
C LEU A 83 -7.79 -1.84 5.67
N ALA A 84 -7.22 -1.09 6.62
CA ALA A 84 -7.93 -0.08 7.40
C ALA A 84 -8.59 0.97 6.50
N ILE A 85 -7.85 1.51 5.52
CA ILE A 85 -8.37 2.55 4.62
C ILE A 85 -9.40 2.03 3.61
N GLY A 86 -9.42 0.73 3.31
CA GLY A 86 -10.47 0.17 2.44
C GLY A 86 -11.81 0.04 3.14
N LYS A 87 -11.80 -0.09 4.48
CA LYS A 87 -13.03 -0.13 5.30
C LYS A 87 -13.61 1.25 5.55
N ASP A 88 -12.75 2.28 5.60
CA ASP A 88 -13.13 3.67 5.80
C ASP A 88 -12.33 4.58 4.83
N PRO A 89 -12.69 4.58 3.54
CA PRO A 89 -11.98 5.37 2.53
C PRO A 89 -12.25 6.87 2.70
N THR A 90 -11.23 7.70 2.43
CA THR A 90 -11.38 9.15 2.34
C THR A 90 -12.08 9.53 1.04
N GLU A 91 -12.68 10.73 0.97
CA GLU A 91 -13.33 11.25 -0.25
C GLU A 91 -12.37 11.40 -1.44
N GLU A 92 -11.07 11.31 -1.19
CA GLU A 92 -10.00 11.51 -2.14
C GLU A 92 -9.53 10.21 -2.82
N HIS A 93 -10.05 9.06 -2.39
CA HIS A 93 -9.71 7.76 -2.97
C HIS A 93 -10.05 7.71 -4.48
N ASN A 94 -9.10 7.21 -5.28
CA ASN A 94 -9.20 7.04 -6.74
C ASN A 94 -9.75 8.25 -7.51
N ARG A 95 -9.54 9.47 -7.01
CA ARG A 95 -10.11 10.69 -7.60
C ARG A 95 -9.15 11.42 -8.53
N TYR A 96 -7.88 11.06 -8.50
CA TYR A 96 -6.81 11.83 -9.14
C TYR A 96 -6.15 11.06 -10.27
N LEU A 97 -5.69 11.78 -11.30
CA LEU A 97 -4.71 11.22 -12.23
C LEU A 97 -3.33 11.36 -11.57
N VAL A 98 -2.76 10.25 -11.10
CA VAL A 98 -1.43 10.27 -10.47
C VAL A 98 -0.36 10.11 -11.55
N MET A 99 0.60 11.03 -11.57
CA MET A 99 1.77 10.95 -12.45
C MET A 99 3.02 10.71 -11.61
N LYS A 100 3.67 9.56 -11.84
CA LYS A 100 4.94 9.21 -11.23
C LYS A 100 6.09 9.66 -12.12
N TRP A 101 6.95 10.50 -11.57
CA TRP A 101 8.17 10.97 -12.23
C TRP A 101 9.38 10.35 -11.54
N ASP A 102 10.08 9.46 -12.25
CA ASP A 102 11.35 8.90 -11.80
C ASP A 102 12.48 9.55 -12.60
N PHE A 103 13.42 10.18 -11.88
CA PHE A 103 14.57 10.88 -12.44
C PHE A 103 15.90 10.21 -12.06
N SER A 104 15.83 8.96 -11.61
CA SER A 104 16.99 8.16 -11.22
C SER A 104 17.88 7.79 -12.41
#